data_AF-A0A7J6N7H1-F1
#
_entry.id   AF-A0A7J6N7H1-F1
#
_cell.length_a   1.000
_cell.length_b   1.000
_cell.length_c   1.000
_cell.angle_alpha   90.00
_cell.angle_beta   90.00
_cell.angle_gamma   90.00
#
_symmetry.space_group_name_H-M   'P 1'
#
loop_
_entity.id
_entity.type
_entity.pdbx_description
1 polymer ?
#
loop_
_entity_poly.entity_id
_entity_poly.type
_entity_poly.pdbx_seq_one_letter_code
_entity_poly.pdbx_strand_id
1 'polypeptide(L)'
;GRRSCAPQRQELKPLPTLDANDQYDVSEKDTDNSDQEKGGKPKIKKRIPEWSRQWKRLVRDQASVDPESVFGCAVPATDLDQIFNDGNYRHMRMDRPRRKRGSSACWYFDALTQKEIDEYRLNCGQTEKVEDIFVGGRRP
;
A
#
# COMPACT_ATOMS: atom_id res chain seq x y z
N GLY A 1 22.58 -3.02 -21.61
CA GLY A 1 21.18 -3.26 -22.03
C GLY A 1 20.31 -3.31 -20.79
N ARG A 2 19.22 -2.54 -20.73
CA ARG A 2 18.25 -2.61 -19.64
C ARG A 2 17.56 -3.96 -19.75
N ARG A 3 17.70 -4.84 -18.76
CA ARG A 3 16.78 -5.98 -18.66
C ARG A 3 15.40 -5.35 -18.44
N SER A 4 14.43 -5.68 -19.28
CA SER A 4 13.03 -5.46 -18.93
C SER A 4 12.79 -6.28 -17.66
N CYS A 5 12.76 -5.63 -16.50
CA CYS A 5 12.13 -6.22 -15.33
C CYS A 5 10.63 -6.22 -15.66
N ALA A 6 10.21 -7.26 -16.41
CA ALA A 6 8.80 -7.50 -16.62
C ALA A 6 8.17 -7.61 -15.22
N PRO A 7 6.99 -7.02 -14.98
CA PRO A 7 6.30 -7.22 -13.71
C PRO A 7 6.07 -8.72 -13.53
N GLN A 8 6.92 -9.36 -12.74
CA GLN A 8 6.73 -10.75 -12.34
C GLN A 8 5.58 -10.71 -11.37
N ARG A 9 4.39 -10.98 -11.88
CA ARG A 9 3.20 -11.15 -11.06
C ARG A 9 3.42 -12.44 -10.27
N GLN A 10 3.92 -12.30 -9.04
CA GLN A 10 4.12 -13.43 -8.16
C GLN A 10 2.78 -14.15 -7.95
N GLU A 11 2.81 -15.48 -7.99
CA GLU A 11 1.63 -16.29 -7.72
C GLU A 11 1.30 -16.21 -6.24
N LEU A 12 0.16 -15.58 -5.94
CA LEU A 12 -0.25 -15.29 -4.58
C LEU A 12 -0.88 -16.53 -3.95
N LYS A 13 -0.40 -16.93 -2.77
CA LYS A 13 -0.97 -18.04 -2.00
C LYS A 13 -2.21 -17.58 -1.22
N PRO A 14 -3.21 -18.44 -0.99
CA PRO A 14 -4.37 -18.09 -0.17
C PRO A 14 -3.94 -17.84 1.29
N LEU A 15 -4.50 -16.81 1.93
CA LEU A 15 -4.26 -16.54 3.35
C LEU A 15 -4.68 -17.74 4.23
N PRO A 16 -3.98 -17.98 5.35
CA PRO A 16 -4.41 -18.93 6.37
C PRO A 16 -5.75 -18.51 7.00
N THR A 17 -6.38 -19.44 7.72
CA THR A 17 -7.63 -19.19 8.46
C THR A 17 -7.46 -18.02 9.42
N LEU A 18 -8.42 -17.09 9.41
CA LEU A 18 -8.40 -15.87 10.22
C LEU A 18 -8.35 -16.23 11.73
N ASP A 19 -7.40 -15.65 12.46
CA ASP A 19 -7.38 -15.72 13.91
C ASP A 19 -8.47 -14.80 14.50
N ALA A 20 -9.33 -15.35 15.35
CA ALA A 20 -10.38 -14.60 16.04
C ALA A 20 -9.80 -13.46 16.92
N ASN A 21 -8.55 -13.59 17.38
CA ASN A 21 -7.88 -12.56 18.17
C ASN A 21 -7.48 -11.32 17.34
N ASP A 22 -7.28 -11.49 16.03
CA ASP A 22 -6.99 -10.40 15.08
C ASP A 22 -8.26 -9.68 14.60
N GLN A 23 -9.43 -10.21 14.96
CA GLN A 23 -10.70 -9.58 14.61
C GLN A 23 -10.90 -8.30 15.42
N TYR A 24 -10.94 -7.17 14.72
CA TYR A 24 -11.42 -5.92 15.27
C TYR A 24 -12.92 -6.01 15.44
N ASP A 25 -13.40 -5.63 16.63
CA ASP A 25 -14.79 -5.30 16.84
C ASP A 25 -15.03 -3.97 16.09
N VAL A 26 -15.38 -4.08 14.81
CA VAL A 26 -15.72 -2.92 14.00
C VAL A 26 -17.07 -2.47 14.53
N SER A 27 -17.08 -1.60 15.55
CA SER A 27 -18.35 -1.02 16.00
C SER A 27 -18.89 -0.24 14.82
N GLU A 28 -19.93 -0.76 14.17
CA GLU A 28 -20.76 -0.01 13.23
C GLU A 28 -21.30 1.19 14.01
N LYS A 29 -20.59 2.31 13.87
CA LYS A 29 -21.09 3.60 14.30
C LYS A 29 -21.16 4.43 13.04
N ASP A 30 -22.13 4.05 12.20
CA ASP A 30 -22.78 4.97 11.29
C ASP A 30 -23.28 6.14 12.13
N THR A 31 -22.44 7.17 12.23
CA THR A 31 -22.91 8.51 12.50
C THR A 31 -22.02 9.41 11.69
N ASP A 32 -22.32 9.42 10.40
CA ASP A 32 -22.31 10.64 9.63
C ASP A 32 -22.97 11.72 10.48
N ASN A 33 -22.18 12.65 11.00
CA ASN A 33 -22.68 13.99 11.21
C ASN A 33 -21.52 14.97 11.19
N SER A 34 -21.55 15.77 10.14
CA SER A 34 -21.21 17.18 10.20
C SER A 34 -21.56 17.81 11.55
N ASP A 35 -20.72 18.76 11.93
CA ASP A 35 -20.96 19.79 12.93
C ASP A 35 -20.39 19.56 14.33
N GLN A 36 -19.62 20.57 14.70
CA GLN A 36 -18.80 20.66 15.89
C GLN A 36 -19.69 21.15 17.04
N GLU A 37 -20.68 20.35 17.44
CA GLU A 37 -21.46 20.68 18.63
C GLU A 37 -20.69 20.32 19.92
N LYS A 38 -20.59 21.33 20.80
CA LYS A 38 -20.00 21.27 22.14
C LYS A 38 -20.82 20.31 23.03
N GLY A 39 -20.60 19.01 22.88
CA GLY A 39 -21.27 17.97 23.67
C GLY A 39 -21.02 16.53 23.20
N GLY A 40 -20.12 16.32 22.22
CA GLY A 40 -19.90 15.03 21.58
C GLY A 40 -19.36 13.95 22.52
N LYS A 41 -19.99 12.77 22.47
CA LYS A 41 -19.59 11.52 23.15
C LYS A 41 -18.07 11.30 23.01
N PRO A 42 -17.38 10.80 24.05
CA PRO A 42 -15.93 10.63 24.01
C PRO A 42 -15.53 9.78 22.80
N LYS A 43 -14.57 10.30 22.01
CA LYS A 43 -14.00 9.58 20.86
C LYS A 43 -13.53 8.21 21.34
N ILE A 44 -14.17 7.15 20.83
CA ILE A 44 -13.75 5.77 21.14
C ILE A 44 -12.30 5.64 20.67
N LYS A 45 -11.39 5.38 21.60
CA LYS A 45 -9.99 5.15 21.27
C LYS A 45 -9.93 3.86 20.45
N LYS A 46 -9.34 3.92 19.25
CA LYS A 46 -9.10 2.73 18.43
C LYS A 46 -8.32 1.73 19.29
N ARG A 47 -8.81 0.49 19.40
CA ARG A 47 -8.07 -0.62 20.01
C ARG A 47 -6.70 -0.71 19.34
N ILE A 48 -5.65 -1.08 20.07
CA ILE A 48 -4.31 -1.29 19.51
C ILE A 48 -4.19 -2.79 19.19
N PRO A 49 -3.80 -3.19 17.96
CA PRO A 49 -3.64 -4.60 17.64
C PRO A 49 -2.49 -5.22 18.43
N GLU A 50 -2.61 -6.48 18.82
CA GLU A 50 -1.59 -7.15 19.64
C GLU A 50 -0.25 -7.28 18.90
N TRP A 51 -0.28 -7.62 17.60
CA TRP A 51 0.91 -7.71 16.77
C TRP A 51 1.72 -6.41 16.72
N SER A 52 1.07 -5.24 16.89
CA SER A 52 1.74 -3.95 16.86
C SER A 52 2.51 -3.62 18.14
N ARG A 53 2.29 -4.34 19.25
CA ARG A 53 2.94 -4.03 20.53
C ARG A 53 4.46 -4.22 20.50
N GLN A 54 4.92 -5.20 19.73
CA GLN A 54 6.34 -5.53 19.60
C GLN A 54 6.97 -4.97 18.32
N TRP A 55 6.40 -3.90 17.75
CA TRP A 55 6.80 -3.37 16.44
C TRP A 55 8.30 -3.07 16.32
N LYS A 56 8.97 -2.59 17.39
CA LYS A 56 10.41 -2.31 17.36
C LYS A 56 11.24 -3.55 17.05
N ARG A 57 10.87 -4.68 17.65
CA ARG A 57 11.51 -5.97 17.38
C ARG A 57 11.17 -6.42 15.96
N LEU A 58 9.90 -6.37 15.59
CA LEU A 58 9.46 -6.79 14.25
C LEU A 58 10.14 -6.01 13.12
N VAL A 59 10.27 -4.69 13.25
CA VAL A 59 10.96 -3.84 12.28
C VAL A 59 12.44 -4.20 12.17
N ARG A 60 13.09 -4.51 13.29
CA ARG A 60 14.49 -4.97 13.27
C ARG A 60 14.62 -6.33 12.60
N ASP A 61 13.70 -7.24 12.90
CA ASP A 61 13.69 -8.59 12.33
C ASP A 61 13.38 -8.55 10.81
N GLN A 62 12.69 -7.51 10.32
CA GLN A 62 12.42 -7.26 8.89
C GLN A 62 13.56 -6.55 8.14
N ALA A 63 14.63 -6.13 8.82
CA ALA A 63 15.66 -5.28 8.21
C ALA A 63 16.44 -5.96 7.07
N SER A 64 16.59 -7.29 7.12
CA SER A 64 17.29 -8.08 6.10
C SER A 64 16.42 -8.41 4.89
N VAL A 65 15.12 -8.14 4.93
CA VAL A 65 14.17 -8.50 3.87
C VAL A 65 14.34 -7.57 2.66
N ASP A 66 14.49 -8.16 1.47
CA ASP A 66 14.54 -7.44 0.19
C ASP A 66 13.15 -6.91 -0.19
N PRO A 67 12.93 -5.59 -0.16
CA PRO A 67 11.62 -5.01 -0.47
C PRO A 67 11.20 -5.26 -1.92
N GLU A 68 12.14 -5.42 -2.86
CA GLU A 68 11.80 -5.71 -4.26
C GLU A 68 11.24 -7.12 -4.42
N SER A 69 11.61 -8.06 -3.56
CA SER A 69 11.02 -9.40 -3.54
C SER A 69 9.57 -9.41 -3.06
N VAL A 70 9.18 -8.39 -2.28
CA VAL A 70 7.82 -8.25 -1.73
C VAL A 70 6.92 -7.42 -2.63
N PHE A 71 7.39 -6.26 -3.08
CA PHE A 71 6.58 -5.28 -3.81
C PHE A 71 6.83 -5.29 -5.33
N GLY A 72 7.82 -6.07 -5.78
CA GLY A 72 8.32 -6.04 -7.15
C GLY A 72 9.33 -4.91 -7.39
N CYS A 73 9.99 -4.98 -8.54
CA CYS A 73 11.01 -4.03 -8.99
C CYS A 73 10.44 -2.71 -9.55
N ALA A 74 9.12 -2.60 -9.71
CA ALA A 74 8.48 -1.41 -10.28
C ALA A 74 7.07 -1.20 -9.72
N VAL A 75 6.78 0.04 -9.33
CA VAL A 75 5.42 0.45 -8.95
C VAL A 75 4.59 0.68 -10.22
N PRO A 76 3.39 0.09 -10.34
CA PRO A 76 2.51 0.32 -11.48
C PRO A 76 2.16 1.81 -11.66
N ALA A 77 1.99 2.24 -12.91
CA ALA A 77 1.52 3.59 -13.19
C ALA A 77 0.12 3.81 -12.62
N THR A 78 -0.10 4.94 -11.95
CA THR A 78 -1.42 5.33 -11.45
C THR A 78 -2.31 5.76 -12.60
N ASP A 79 -3.26 4.91 -12.99
CA ASP A 79 -4.30 5.26 -13.94
C ASP A 79 -5.40 6.07 -13.24
N LEU A 80 -5.32 7.39 -13.38
CA LEU A 80 -6.31 8.29 -12.81
C LEU A 80 -7.69 8.11 -13.44
N ASP A 81 -7.80 7.67 -14.69
CA ASP A 81 -9.08 7.52 -15.37
C ASP A 81 -9.81 6.26 -14.90
N GLN A 82 -9.06 5.22 -14.56
CA GLN A 82 -9.59 4.05 -13.86
C GLN A 82 -10.04 4.38 -12.43
N ILE A 83 -9.23 5.12 -11.67
CA ILE A 83 -9.52 5.43 -10.25
C ILE A 83 -10.62 6.48 -10.11
N PHE A 84 -10.56 7.53 -10.92
CA PHE A 84 -11.44 8.70 -10.87
C PHE A 84 -12.24 8.81 -12.17
N ASN A 85 -13.05 7.78 -12.46
CA ASN A 85 -13.85 7.75 -13.68
C ASN A 85 -14.83 8.93 -13.74
N ASP A 86 -14.94 9.55 -14.91
CA ASP A 86 -15.83 10.69 -15.20
C ASP A 86 -17.30 10.36 -14.90
N GLY A 87 -17.71 9.08 -14.98
CA GLY A 87 -19.04 8.63 -14.57
C GLY A 87 -19.40 9.00 -13.13
N ASN A 88 -18.43 8.94 -12.21
CA ASN A 88 -18.63 9.28 -10.80
C ASN A 88 -18.88 10.79 -10.62
N TYR A 89 -18.10 11.62 -11.32
CA TYR A 89 -18.25 13.09 -11.28
C TYR A 89 -19.57 13.52 -11.90
N ARG A 90 -19.95 12.92 -13.03
CA ARG A 90 -21.21 13.20 -13.71
C ARG A 90 -22.42 12.87 -12.85
N HIS A 91 -22.38 11.75 -12.10
CA HIS A 91 -23.42 11.38 -11.14
C HIS A 91 -23.62 12.46 -10.06
N MET A 92 -22.51 13.06 -9.59
CA MET A 92 -22.53 14.15 -8.61
C MET A 92 -22.74 15.54 -9.23
N ARG A 93 -23.02 15.61 -10.55
CA ARG A 93 -23.17 16.88 -11.31
C ARG A 93 -21.95 17.80 -11.17
N MET A 94 -20.77 17.22 -11.08
CA MET A 94 -19.50 17.95 -11.02
C MET A 94 -18.64 17.63 -12.24
N ASP A 95 -17.73 18.55 -12.56
CA ASP A 95 -16.67 18.32 -13.53
C ASP A 95 -15.40 17.86 -12.82
N ARG A 96 -14.67 16.95 -13.46
CA ARG A 96 -13.43 16.44 -12.92
C ARG A 96 -12.31 17.48 -13.04
N PRO A 97 -11.68 17.91 -11.93
CA PRO A 97 -10.61 18.89 -11.97
C PRO A 97 -9.30 18.24 -12.45
N ARG A 98 -9.14 18.02 -13.77
CA ARG A 98 -7.93 17.44 -14.36
C ARG A 98 -7.07 18.51 -15.02
N ARG A 99 -5.83 18.68 -14.55
CA ARG A 99 -4.82 19.57 -15.17
C ARG A 99 -3.82 18.75 -15.96
N LYS A 100 -3.44 19.23 -17.15
CA LYS A 100 -2.33 18.66 -17.91
C LYS A 100 -1.04 18.83 -17.11
N ARG A 101 -0.30 17.74 -16.88
CA ARG A 101 1.01 17.80 -16.21
C ARG A 101 2.05 18.42 -17.14
N GLY A 102 2.97 19.18 -16.56
CA GLY A 102 4.14 19.73 -17.23
C GLY A 102 5.38 18.87 -17.00
N SER A 103 6.54 19.51 -16.83
CA SER A 103 7.82 18.84 -16.58
C SER A 103 7.83 17.97 -15.31
N SER A 104 6.94 18.22 -14.34
CA SER A 104 6.82 17.44 -13.10
C SER A 104 6.45 15.96 -13.29
N ALA A 105 6.02 15.56 -14.48
CA ALA A 105 5.79 14.15 -14.83
C ALA A 105 7.01 13.47 -15.48
N CYS A 106 8.06 14.22 -15.83
CA CYS A 106 9.21 13.71 -16.58
C CYS A 106 10.39 13.45 -15.64
N TRP A 107 10.54 12.21 -15.19
CA TRP A 107 11.60 11.77 -14.26
C TRP A 107 12.66 10.88 -14.93
N TYR A 108 12.74 10.89 -16.28
CA TYR A 108 13.57 9.93 -17.03
C TYR A 108 15.06 9.97 -16.66
N PHE A 109 15.58 11.14 -16.31
CA PHE A 109 17.00 11.35 -15.97
C PHE A 109 17.32 11.17 -14.49
N ASP A 110 16.30 11.15 -13.63
CA ASP A 110 16.46 11.03 -12.17
C ASP A 110 16.27 9.59 -11.68
N ALA A 111 15.96 8.66 -12.59
CA ALA A 111 15.77 7.26 -12.25
C ALA A 111 17.09 6.64 -11.80
N LEU A 112 17.07 5.96 -10.65
CA LEU A 112 18.19 5.17 -10.17
C LEU A 112 18.60 4.11 -11.21
N THR A 113 19.89 3.94 -11.37
CA THR A 113 20.48 2.86 -12.17
C THR A 113 20.48 1.57 -11.38
N GLN A 114 20.47 0.43 -12.07
CA GLN A 114 20.53 -0.88 -11.41
C GLN A 114 21.73 -1.02 -10.47
N LYS A 115 22.87 -0.42 -10.83
CA LYS A 115 24.08 -0.43 -10.02
C LYS A 115 23.86 0.27 -8.68
N GLU A 116 23.22 1.43 -8.68
CA GLU A 116 22.90 2.18 -7.46
C GLU A 116 21.91 1.41 -6.58
N ILE A 117 20.93 0.75 -7.19
CA ILE A 117 19.97 -0.09 -6.47
C ILE A 117 20.69 -1.29 -5.81
N ASP A 118 21.57 -1.98 -6.55
CA ASP A 118 22.31 -3.14 -6.03
C ASP A 118 23.29 -2.73 -4.92
N GLU A 119 23.98 -1.59 -5.07
CA GLU A 119 24.86 -1.01 -4.04
C GLU A 119 24.07 -0.61 -2.79
N TYR A 120 22.88 -0.02 -2.95
CA TYR A 120 21.99 0.31 -1.85
C TYR A 120 21.55 -0.95 -1.09
N ARG A 121 21.09 -2.00 -1.80
CA ARG A 121 20.69 -3.26 -1.16
C ARG A 121 21.84 -3.88 -0.36
N LEU A 122 23.05 -3.87 -0.91
CA LEU A 122 24.25 -4.37 -0.22
C LEU A 122 24.55 -3.56 1.05
N ASN A 123 24.52 -2.22 0.97
CA ASN A 123 24.79 -1.34 2.10
C ASN A 123 23.73 -1.44 3.20
N CYS A 124 22.47 -1.71 2.83
CA CYS A 124 21.36 -1.90 3.77
C CYS A 124 21.23 -3.34 4.30
N GLY A 125 22.02 -4.29 3.79
CA GLY A 125 21.95 -5.69 4.22
C GLY A 125 20.66 -6.42 3.81
N GLN A 126 20.02 -6.00 2.73
CA GLN A 126 18.77 -6.56 2.21
C GLN A 126 19.05 -7.83 1.40
N THR A 127 19.23 -8.96 2.09
CA THR A 127 19.71 -10.23 1.51
C THR A 127 18.64 -11.31 1.43
N GLU A 128 17.57 -11.22 2.20
CA GLU A 128 16.53 -12.24 2.28
C GLU A 128 15.40 -11.96 1.29
N LYS A 129 15.16 -12.90 0.38
CA LYS A 129 14.04 -12.82 -0.56
C LYS A 129 12.80 -13.49 0.01
N VAL A 130 11.65 -12.86 -0.21
CA VAL A 130 10.35 -13.44 0.09
C VAL A 130 9.86 -14.18 -1.16
N GLU A 131 9.76 -15.50 -1.05
CA GLU A 131 9.24 -16.36 -2.13
C GLU A 131 7.71 -16.54 -2.04
N ASP A 132 7.14 -16.35 -0.85
CA ASP A 132 5.73 -16.61 -0.55
C ASP A 132 4.98 -15.32 -0.17
N ILE A 133 4.18 -14.80 -1.10
CA ILE A 133 3.25 -13.69 -0.82
C ILE A 133 1.81 -14.21 -0.77
N PHE A 134 1.13 -13.93 0.34
CA PHE A 134 -0.24 -14.39 0.57
C PHE A 134 -1.26 -13.27 0.31
N VAL A 135 -2.43 -13.61 -0.26
CA VAL A 135 -3.55 -12.68 -0.45
C VAL A 135 -4.86 -13.30 0.04
N GLY A 136 -5.71 -12.47 0.65
CA GLY A 136 -7.03 -12.88 1.11
C GLY A 136 -7.86 -13.37 -0.05
N GLY A 137 -8.41 -14.58 0.08
CA GLY A 137 -9.21 -15.19 -0.97
C GLY A 137 -10.29 -14.23 -1.47
N ARG A 138 -10.44 -14.10 -2.79
CA ARG A 138 -11.63 -13.47 -3.36
C ARG A 138 -12.83 -14.28 -2.87
N ARG A 139 -13.70 -13.67 -2.08
CA ARG A 139 -15.05 -14.23 -1.91
C ARG A 139 -15.73 -14.19 -3.28
N PRO A 140 -16.44 -15.25 -3.70
CA PRO A 140 -17.20 -15.28 -4.95
C PRO A 140 -18.25 -14.17 -4.99
#